data_AF-A0A2V6UBT1-F1
#
_entry.id   AF-A0A2V6UBT1-F1
#
_cell.length_a   1.000
_cell.length_b   1.000
_cell.length_c   1.000
_cell.angle_alpha   90.00
_cell.angle_beta   90.00
_cell.angle_gamma   90.00
#
_symmetry.space_group_name_H-M   'P 1'
#
loop_
_entity.id
_entity.type
_entity.pdbx_description
1 polymer ?
#
loop_
_entity_poly.entity_id
_entity_poly.type
_entity_poly.pdbx_seq_one_letter_code
_entity_poly.pdbx_strand_id
1 'polypeptide(L)'
;MTLEERRPAPDGAGVGLCATCAHARRVTSARRSVFWLCGRAATDPRLTRYPRLPVLRCPGYERAAGPDEGRASEAPREWRP
;
A
#
# COMPACT_ATOMS: atom_id res chain seq x y z
N MET A 1 28.11 -20.93 8.25
CA MET A 1 27.03 -20.45 9.15
C MET A 1 26.23 -19.42 8.37
N THR A 2 25.04 -19.82 7.93
CA THR A 2 24.23 -19.23 6.86
C THR A 2 23.64 -17.86 7.24
N LEU A 3 24.21 -16.80 6.68
CA LEU A 3 23.46 -15.57 6.39
C LEU A 3 22.59 -15.85 5.13
N GLU A 4 21.64 -15.01 4.76
CA GLU A 4 21.06 -14.93 3.39
C GLU A 4 19.64 -15.46 3.08
N GLU A 5 18.93 -16.20 3.94
CA GLU A 5 17.56 -16.67 3.60
C GLU A 5 16.46 -16.28 4.59
N ARG A 6 16.32 -14.97 4.85
CA ARG A 6 15.01 -14.44 5.25
C ARG A 6 14.38 -13.79 4.03
N ARG A 7 13.76 -14.59 3.18
CA ARG A 7 12.83 -14.08 2.15
C ARG A 7 11.85 -13.17 2.90
N PRO A 8 11.84 -11.84 2.67
CA PRO A 8 10.85 -11.00 3.32
C PRO A 8 9.48 -11.57 2.93
N ALA A 9 8.67 -11.92 3.94
CA ALA A 9 7.29 -12.32 3.70
C ALA A 9 6.64 -11.24 2.83
N PRO A 10 5.82 -11.59 1.83
CA PRO A 10 5.23 -10.61 0.93
C PRO A 10 4.59 -9.52 1.77
N ASP A 11 5.11 -8.30 1.64
CA ASP A 11 4.92 -7.19 2.57
C ASP A 11 3.44 -6.77 2.78
N GLY A 12 2.50 -7.41 2.08
CA GLY A 12 1.06 -7.19 2.17
C GLY A 12 0.27 -8.22 3.01
N ALA A 13 0.75 -9.46 3.19
CA ALA A 13 -0.06 -10.52 3.82
C ALA A 13 -0.33 -10.26 5.32
N GLY A 14 0.61 -9.64 6.02
CA GLY A 14 0.45 -9.26 7.44
C GLY A 14 -0.18 -7.88 7.67
N VAL A 15 -0.44 -7.11 6.61
CA VAL A 15 -0.90 -5.72 6.71
C VAL A 15 -2.42 -5.61 6.51
N GLY A 16 -3.00 -6.44 5.65
CA GLY A 16 -4.43 -6.43 5.33
C GLY A 16 -4.81 -5.31 4.38
N LEU A 17 -5.97 -4.69 4.59
CA LEU A 17 -6.54 -3.65 3.71
C LEU A 17 -5.60 -2.44 3.54
N CYS A 18 -4.82 -2.10 4.57
CA CYS A 18 -3.87 -1.00 4.49
C CYS A 18 -2.77 -1.20 3.42
N ALA A 19 -2.51 -2.43 2.96
CA ALA A 19 -1.51 -2.69 1.93
C ALA A 19 -1.90 -2.12 0.55
N THR A 20 -3.20 -1.99 0.27
CA THR A 20 -3.74 -1.51 -1.01
C THR A 20 -4.52 -0.20 -0.86
N CYS A 21 -4.43 0.44 0.30
CA CYS A 21 -5.18 1.65 0.61
C CYS A 21 -4.47 2.90 0.08
N ALA A 22 -5.19 3.77 -0.62
CA ALA A 22 -4.70 5.04 -1.17
C ALA A 22 -4.19 6.01 -0.08
N HIS A 23 -4.77 5.95 1.11
CA HIS A 23 -4.40 6.82 2.24
C HIS A 23 -3.29 6.24 3.13
N ALA A 24 -2.94 4.96 2.96
CA ALA A 24 -1.95 4.30 3.79
C ALA A 24 -0.54 4.58 3.27
N ARG A 25 0.38 4.97 4.15
CA ARG A 25 1.79 5.20 3.83
C ARG A 25 2.67 4.21 4.56
N ARG A 26 3.52 3.52 3.80
CA ARG A 26 4.56 2.63 4.32
C ARG A 26 5.78 3.45 4.72
N VAL A 27 6.22 3.33 5.97
CA VAL A 27 7.40 3.99 6.53
C VAL A 27 8.39 2.93 6.97
N THR A 28 9.56 2.88 6.33
CA THR A 28 10.63 1.95 6.69
C THR A 28 11.65 2.64 7.58
N SER A 29 11.94 2.06 8.75
CA SER A 29 12.96 2.57 9.68
C SER A 29 14.33 1.95 9.40
N ALA A 30 15.40 2.64 9.81
CA ALA A 30 16.80 2.21 9.65
C ALA A 30 17.09 0.81 10.23
N ARG A 31 16.28 0.33 11.19
CA ARG A 31 16.38 -1.02 11.77
C ARG A 31 15.61 -2.11 11.00
N ARG A 32 15.25 -1.86 9.74
CA ARG A 32 14.38 -2.74 8.91
C ARG A 32 12.97 -2.97 9.46
N SER A 33 12.51 -2.15 10.41
CA SER A 33 11.12 -2.18 10.85
C SER A 33 10.24 -1.43 9.86
N VAL A 34 9.10 -2.01 9.51
CA VAL A 34 8.11 -1.39 8.62
C VAL A 34 6.91 -0.95 9.44
N PHE A 35 6.56 0.32 9.32
CA PHE A 35 5.38 0.93 9.96
C PHE A 35 4.41 1.39 8.89
N TRP A 36 3.13 1.37 9.20
CA TRP A 36 2.08 1.87 8.33
C TRP A 36 1.39 3.06 9.00
N LEU A 37 1.24 4.14 8.25
CA LEU A 37 0.61 5.37 8.70
C LEU A 37 -0.69 5.60 7.93
N CYS A 38 -1.79 5.82 8.64
CA CYS A 38 -3.06 6.21 8.02
C CYS A 38 -3.12 7.74 7.89
N GLY A 39 -3.12 8.26 6.66
CA GLY A 39 -3.30 9.68 6.41
C GLY A 39 -4.73 10.17 6.69
N ARG A 40 -5.73 9.28 6.54
CA ARG A 40 -7.15 9.61 6.77
C ARG A 40 -7.51 9.82 8.24
N ALA A 41 -6.66 9.36 9.16
CA ALA A 41 -6.78 9.65 10.59
C ALA A 41 -6.60 11.15 10.93
N ALA A 42 -6.08 11.96 10.01
CA ALA A 42 -5.99 13.40 10.19
C ALA A 42 -7.36 14.10 10.08
N THR A 43 -8.28 13.54 9.28
CA THR A 43 -9.61 14.10 9.02
C THR A 43 -10.74 13.31 9.67
N ASP A 44 -10.55 12.00 9.91
CA ASP A 44 -11.51 11.14 10.58
C ASP A 44 -10.95 10.62 11.93
N PRO A 45 -11.47 11.09 13.07
CA PRO A 45 -11.00 10.66 14.40
C PRO A 45 -11.37 9.21 14.74
N ARG A 46 -12.23 8.56 13.95
CA ARG A 46 -12.54 7.13 14.09
C ARG A 46 -11.37 6.25 13.63
N LEU A 47 -10.43 6.81 12.87
CA LEU A 47 -9.27 6.10 12.36
C LEU A 47 -8.04 6.38 13.23
N THR A 48 -7.27 5.34 13.54
CA THR A 48 -6.01 5.50 14.24
C THR A 48 -4.88 5.82 13.27
N ARG A 49 -4.09 6.86 13.56
CA ARG A 49 -2.90 7.26 12.77
C ARG A 49 -1.91 6.11 12.56
N TYR A 50 -1.78 5.26 13.57
CA TYR A 50 -1.00 4.02 13.53
C TYR A 50 -1.95 2.83 13.71
N PRO A 51 -2.51 2.28 12.61
CA PRO A 51 -3.40 1.13 12.71
C PRO A 51 -2.67 -0.11 13.24
N ARG A 52 -3.37 -0.91 14.05
CA ARG A 52 -2.89 -2.22 14.48
C ARG A 52 -3.04 -3.20 13.32
N LEU A 53 -1.93 -3.80 12.91
CA LEU A 53 -1.92 -4.78 11.82
C LEU A 53 -2.18 -6.20 12.36
N PRO A 54 -2.84 -7.09 11.58
CA PRO A 54 -3.42 -6.86 10.24
C PRO A 54 -4.76 -6.11 10.29
N VAL A 55 -4.95 -5.14 9.39
CA VAL A 55 -6.22 -4.41 9.28
C VAL A 55 -7.18 -5.19 8.39
N LEU A 56 -8.18 -5.82 9.00
CA LEU A 56 -9.19 -6.61 8.27
C LEU A 56 -10.44 -5.80 7.91
N ARG A 57 -10.74 -4.73 8.65
CA ARG A 57 -11.84 -3.80 8.37
C ARG A 57 -11.39 -2.37 8.62
N CYS A 58 -11.64 -1.49 7.65
CA CYS A 58 -11.37 -0.07 7.77
C CYS A 58 -12.53 0.71 7.11
N PRO A 59 -13.25 1.57 7.86
CA PRO A 59 -14.38 2.33 7.32
C PRO A 59 -13.94 3.40 6.32
N GLY A 60 -12.67 3.82 6.35
CA GLY A 60 -12.07 4.76 5.41
C GLY A 60 -11.13 4.09 4.39
N TYR A 61 -11.30 2.79 4.13
CA TYR A 61 -10.53 2.11 3.10
C TYR A 61 -10.91 2.64 1.72
N GLU A 62 -9.90 3.04 0.96
CA GLU A 62 -10.03 3.44 -0.43
C GLU A 62 -8.95 2.73 -1.21
N ARG A 63 -9.32 1.93 -2.21
CA ARG A 63 -8.35 1.19 -3.01
C ARG A 63 -7.53 2.19 -3.83
N ALA A 64 -6.21 2.13 -3.71
CA ALA A 64 -5.34 2.85 -4.62
C ALA A 64 -5.60 2.33 -6.04
N ALA A 65 -5.98 3.21 -6.96
CA ALA A 65 -6.02 2.86 -8.38
C ALA A 65 -4.62 2.36 -8.75
N GLY A 66 -4.50 1.05 -8.94
CA GLY A 66 -3.27 0.48 -9.45
C GLY A 66 -2.97 1.11 -10.82
N PRO A 67 -1.72 1.06 -11.29
CA PRO A 67 -1.37 1.53 -12.63
C PRO A 67 -2.00 0.70 -13.78
N ASP A 68 -3.02 -0.11 -13.49
CA ASP A 68 -3.64 -1.10 -14.40
C ASP A 68 -5.03 -0.68 -14.91
N GLU A 69 -5.60 0.44 -14.49
CA GLU A 69 -6.93 0.88 -14.95
C GLU A 69 -6.89 2.17 -15.77
N GLY A 70 -5.78 2.39 -16.49
CA GLY A 70 -5.54 3.57 -17.33
C GLY A 70 -4.95 3.29 -18.71
N ARG A 71 -4.85 2.02 -19.15
CA ARG A 71 -4.46 1.65 -20.53
C ARG A 71 -5.63 1.03 -21.29
N ALA A 72 -6.82 1.61 -21.13
CA ALA A 72 -7.99 1.32 -21.95
C ALA A 72 -8.47 2.54 -22.75
N SER A 73 -7.54 3.44 -23.09
CA SER A 73 -7.76 4.48 -24.12
C SER A 73 -6.57 4.47 -25.07
N GLU A 74 -6.68 3.57 -26.03
CA GLU A 74 -5.89 3.50 -27.25
C GLU A 74 -6.04 4.80 -28.05
N ALA A 75 -4.94 5.34 -28.59
CA ALA A 75 -4.97 6.13 -29.81
C ALA A 75 -3.71 5.80 -30.64
N PRO A 76 -3.85 5.71 -31.96
CA PRO A 76 -3.05 4.80 -32.78
C PRO A 76 -1.73 5.43 -33.23
N ARG A 77 -0.70 4.58 -33.20
CA ARG A 77 0.53 4.60 -34.02
C ARG A 77 0.32 5.11 -35.45
N GLU A 78 0.38 6.43 -35.64
CA GLU A 78 0.59 7.02 -36.96
C GLU A 78 2.08 6.95 -37.33
N TRP A 79 2.45 5.86 -37.99
CA TRP A 79 3.66 5.82 -38.80
C TRP A 79 3.44 6.72 -40.02
N ARG A 80 4.27 7.76 -40.19
CA ARG A 80 4.33 8.56 -41.42
C ARG A 80 5.68 8.31 -42.11
N PRO A 81 5.71 7.93 -43.40
CA PRO A 81 6.93 7.61 -44.15
C PRO A 81 7.79 8.84 -44.45
#